data_AF-A0A1R1AHL6-F1
#
_entry.id   AF-A0A1R1AHL6-F1
#
_cell.length_a   1.000
_cell.length_b   1.000
_cell.length_c   1.000
_cell.angle_alpha   90.00
_cell.angle_beta   90.00
_cell.angle_gamma   90.00
#
_symmetry.space_group_name_H-M   'P 1'
#
loop_
_entity.id
_entity.type
_entity.pdbx_description
1 polymer ?
#
loop_
_entity_poly.entity_id
_entity_poly.type
_entity_poly.pdbx_seq_one_letter_code
_entity_poly.pdbx_strand_id
1 'polypeptide(L)'
;MNEALFAMLEDSYDLTVNKRENLLFTCPAIDLLDEHKLKQLLAFYTPLVKGMDPSVGEVYMAGWFRGPMLGLLYTLSVLKQAPDLSLNNLTVQIYKAEYNNHEYIAVSFYLHNSEFVAAPLPLDEQDMWVKDKISSFFEHTIRPVFDMIAKVGTLKIGMLWSQLPTSLEYGYDRMLSAEVDEQAKQSIVTYFNMVKSLDGEVFGRSKNPLDVKFRMTESLGDKDKQVRLKAACCLYYLVDGGYYCYTCPRVKESVRAEQREEYRCKQQA
;
A
#
# COMPACT_ATOMS: atom_id res chain seq x y z
N MET A 1 -0.17 25.87 -8.19
CA MET A 1 0.54 25.14 -7.12
C MET A 1 -0.13 23.81 -6.76
N ASN A 2 -1.46 23.66 -6.89
CA ASN A 2 -2.17 22.41 -6.59
C ASN A 2 -2.12 21.31 -7.67
N GLU A 3 -2.05 21.64 -8.97
CA GLU A 3 -2.13 20.63 -10.04
C GLU A 3 -0.96 19.64 -10.05
N ALA A 4 0.28 20.13 -9.90
CA ALA A 4 1.47 19.26 -9.86
C ALA A 4 1.47 18.34 -8.63
N LEU A 5 0.96 18.84 -7.49
CA LEU A 5 0.77 18.02 -6.29
C LEU A 5 -0.25 16.91 -6.55
N PHE A 6 -1.43 17.25 -7.09
CA PHE A 6 -2.46 16.25 -7.35
C PHE A 6 -2.04 15.23 -8.41
N ALA A 7 -1.30 15.64 -9.45
CA ALA A 7 -0.72 14.70 -10.42
C ALA A 7 0.27 13.74 -9.74
N MET A 8 1.14 14.24 -8.85
CA MET A 8 2.08 13.40 -8.11
C MET A 8 1.36 12.41 -7.18
N LEU A 9 0.34 12.87 -6.44
CA LEU A 9 -0.50 12.01 -5.60
C LEU A 9 -1.21 10.91 -6.43
N GLU A 10 -1.68 11.30 -7.62
CA GLU A 10 -2.39 10.44 -8.55
C GLU A 10 -1.49 9.34 -9.14
N ASP A 11 -0.25 9.69 -9.48
CA ASP A 11 0.71 8.78 -10.13
C ASP A 11 1.47 7.90 -9.12
N SER A 12 1.73 8.41 -7.92
CA SER A 12 2.59 7.73 -6.94
C SER A 12 1.85 7.10 -5.77
N TYR A 13 0.63 7.55 -5.47
CA TYR A 13 -0.07 7.19 -4.23
C TYR A 13 -1.55 6.83 -4.43
N ASP A 14 -2.00 6.64 -5.67
CA ASP A 14 -3.37 6.22 -5.99
C ASP A 14 -4.45 7.16 -5.42
N LEU A 15 -4.12 8.43 -5.18
CA LEU A 15 -5.02 9.47 -4.65
C LEU A 15 -5.27 10.52 -5.72
N THR A 16 -6.52 10.74 -6.12
CA THR A 16 -6.88 11.65 -7.21
C THR A 16 -8.02 12.59 -6.84
N VAL A 17 -8.05 13.77 -7.45
CA VAL A 17 -9.20 14.70 -7.42
C VAL A 17 -9.99 14.69 -8.73
N ASN A 18 -9.62 13.80 -9.66
CA ASN A 18 -10.20 13.66 -10.97
C ASN A 18 -10.86 12.29 -11.12
N LYS A 19 -11.93 12.23 -11.91
CA LYS A 19 -12.53 10.97 -12.29
C LYS A 19 -11.65 10.28 -13.32
N ARG A 20 -11.22 9.04 -13.06
CA ARG A 20 -10.42 8.27 -14.03
C ARG A 20 -11.21 7.98 -15.31
N GLU A 21 -10.48 7.88 -16.41
CA GLU A 21 -11.01 7.36 -17.67
C GLU A 21 -11.16 5.83 -17.61
N ASN A 22 -11.94 5.23 -18.52
CA ASN A 22 -12.13 3.79 -18.63
C ASN A 22 -12.55 3.08 -17.32
N LEU A 23 -13.42 3.73 -16.54
CA LEU A 23 -13.96 3.18 -15.31
C LEU A 23 -14.76 1.90 -15.56
N LEU A 24 -14.46 0.89 -14.75
CA LEU A 24 -15.15 -0.39 -14.71
C LEU A 24 -16.11 -0.46 -13.52
N PHE A 25 -15.73 0.17 -12.41
CA PHE A 25 -16.53 0.18 -11.19
C PHE A 25 -16.18 1.38 -10.33
N THR A 26 -17.18 1.90 -9.61
CA THR A 26 -16.99 2.94 -8.61
C THR A 26 -17.97 2.77 -7.46
N CYS A 27 -17.53 3.01 -6.23
CA CYS A 27 -18.39 3.08 -5.06
C CYS A 27 -17.81 4.03 -4.01
N PRO A 28 -18.64 4.68 -3.19
CA PRO A 28 -18.17 5.33 -1.97
C PRO A 28 -17.33 4.35 -1.14
N ALA A 29 -16.21 4.78 -0.59
CA ALA A 29 -15.34 3.89 0.19
C ALA A 29 -16.03 3.44 1.50
N ILE A 30 -16.99 4.20 2.01
CA ILE A 30 -17.83 3.79 3.15
C ILE A 30 -18.66 2.53 2.86
N ASP A 31 -18.98 2.26 1.60
CA ASP A 31 -19.70 1.05 1.20
C ASP A 31 -18.86 -0.23 1.37
N LEU A 32 -17.53 -0.10 1.53
CA LEU A 32 -16.65 -1.23 1.85
C LEU A 32 -16.91 -1.80 3.26
N LEU A 33 -17.65 -1.09 4.11
CA LEU A 33 -18.06 -1.57 5.43
C LEU A 33 -19.40 -2.33 5.42
N ASP A 34 -20.09 -2.36 4.28
CA ASP A 34 -21.30 -3.15 4.12
C ASP A 34 -20.95 -4.57 3.69
N GLU A 35 -21.43 -5.55 4.47
CA GLU A 35 -21.12 -6.97 4.26
C GLU A 35 -21.52 -7.47 2.87
N HIS A 36 -22.71 -7.08 2.42
CA HIS A 36 -23.27 -7.55 1.16
C HIS A 36 -22.58 -6.87 -0.03
N LYS A 37 -22.39 -5.54 0.04
CA LYS A 37 -21.68 -4.78 -1.01
C LYS A 37 -20.23 -5.24 -1.15
N LEU A 38 -19.50 -5.43 -0.04
CA LEU A 38 -18.11 -5.90 -0.12
C LEU A 38 -18.01 -7.30 -0.71
N LYS A 39 -18.93 -8.22 -0.33
CA LYS A 39 -18.97 -9.57 -0.90
C LYS A 39 -19.22 -9.55 -2.40
N GLN A 40 -20.15 -8.71 -2.86
CA GLN A 40 -20.39 -8.50 -4.29
C GLN A 40 -19.17 -7.91 -5.00
N LEU A 41 -18.51 -6.92 -4.38
CA LEU A 41 -17.31 -6.30 -4.94
C LEU A 41 -16.16 -7.30 -5.06
N LEU A 42 -15.91 -8.16 -4.06
CA LEU A 42 -14.89 -9.21 -4.15
C LEU A 42 -15.20 -10.24 -5.24
N ALA A 43 -16.48 -10.62 -5.40
CA ALA A 43 -16.92 -11.53 -6.46
C ALA A 43 -16.76 -10.91 -7.86
N PHE A 44 -16.93 -9.59 -7.99
CA PHE A 44 -16.67 -8.85 -9.22
C PHE A 44 -15.16 -8.66 -9.48
N TYR A 45 -14.40 -8.28 -8.46
CA TYR A 45 -13.02 -7.85 -8.57
C TYR A 45 -12.04 -9.02 -8.79
N THR A 46 -12.24 -10.15 -8.12
CA THR A 46 -11.36 -11.33 -8.26
C THR A 46 -11.20 -11.80 -9.72
N PRO A 47 -12.26 -12.07 -10.49
CA PRO A 47 -12.12 -12.46 -11.89
C PRO A 47 -11.58 -11.32 -12.76
N LEU A 48 -11.86 -10.05 -12.41
CA LEU A 48 -11.35 -8.90 -13.13
C LEU A 48 -9.82 -8.81 -13.10
N VAL A 49 -9.20 -9.14 -11.96
CA VAL A 49 -7.74 -9.27 -11.83
C VAL A 49 -7.21 -10.65 -12.20
N LYS A 50 -8.04 -11.48 -12.86
CA LYS A 50 -7.73 -12.86 -13.28
C LYS A 50 -7.29 -13.76 -12.12
N GLY A 51 -7.83 -13.52 -10.92
CA GLY A 51 -7.60 -14.37 -9.76
C GLY A 51 -8.28 -15.73 -9.94
N MET A 52 -7.54 -16.81 -9.76
CA MET A 52 -8.04 -18.20 -9.82
C MET A 52 -8.56 -18.71 -8.47
N ASP A 53 -8.40 -17.92 -7.41
CA ASP A 53 -8.84 -18.22 -6.05
C ASP A 53 -9.42 -16.96 -5.39
N PRO A 54 -10.51 -17.04 -4.59
CA PRO A 54 -11.11 -15.89 -3.93
C PRO A 54 -10.13 -15.06 -3.10
N SER A 55 -9.13 -15.71 -2.47
CA SER A 55 -8.14 -15.03 -1.65
C SER A 55 -7.26 -14.04 -2.43
N VAL A 56 -7.17 -14.16 -3.76
CA VAL A 56 -6.45 -13.20 -4.60
C VAL A 56 -7.11 -11.83 -4.55
N GLY A 57 -8.44 -11.75 -4.74
CA GLY A 57 -9.16 -10.48 -4.67
C GLY A 57 -9.05 -9.84 -3.29
N GLU A 58 -9.10 -10.64 -2.22
CA GLU A 58 -8.95 -10.19 -0.84
C GLU A 58 -7.56 -9.57 -0.58
N VAL A 59 -6.48 -10.25 -1.01
CA VAL A 59 -5.10 -9.73 -0.87
C VAL A 59 -4.89 -8.48 -1.71
N TYR A 60 -5.42 -8.44 -2.92
CA TYR A 60 -5.23 -7.31 -3.83
C TYR A 60 -5.98 -6.09 -3.32
N MET A 61 -7.20 -6.29 -2.80
CA MET A 61 -8.00 -5.24 -2.17
C MET A 61 -7.33 -4.69 -0.91
N ALA A 62 -6.73 -5.54 -0.07
CA ALA A 62 -5.88 -5.05 1.03
C ALA A 62 -4.69 -4.21 0.52
N GLY A 63 -4.17 -4.56 -0.65
CA GLY A 63 -3.11 -3.81 -1.34
C GLY A 63 -3.51 -2.42 -1.84
N TRP A 64 -4.80 -2.12 -1.99
CA TRP A 64 -5.27 -0.78 -2.45
C TRP A 64 -4.81 0.34 -1.52
N PHE A 65 -4.60 0.04 -0.24
CA PHE A 65 -4.22 1.04 0.77
C PHE A 65 -2.71 1.31 0.83
N ARG A 66 -1.90 0.68 -0.03
CA ARG A 66 -0.45 0.96 -0.12
C ARG A 66 -0.18 2.40 -0.55
N GLY A 67 -0.84 2.84 -1.63
CA GLY A 67 -0.75 4.20 -2.14
C GLY A 67 -1.18 5.23 -1.09
N PRO A 68 -2.45 5.20 -0.61
CA PRO A 68 -2.95 6.14 0.38
C PRO A 68 -2.12 6.22 1.67
N MET A 69 -1.60 5.08 2.17
CA MET A 69 -0.68 5.06 3.32
C MET A 69 0.59 5.86 3.05
N LEU A 70 1.23 5.64 1.91
CA LEU A 70 2.46 6.35 1.56
C LEU A 70 2.19 7.83 1.21
N GLY A 71 1.05 8.13 0.59
CA GLY A 71 0.61 9.50 0.30
C GLY A 71 0.38 10.31 1.58
N LEU A 72 -0.25 9.71 2.60
CA LEU A 72 -0.40 10.34 3.91
C LEU A 72 0.96 10.65 4.54
N LEU A 73 1.89 9.68 4.56
CA LEU A 73 3.22 9.90 5.13
C LEU A 73 4.01 10.97 4.36
N TYR A 74 3.92 10.97 3.04
CA TYR A 74 4.56 11.99 2.21
C TYR A 74 4.00 13.40 2.51
N THR A 75 2.67 13.55 2.51
CA THR A 75 2.03 14.85 2.74
C THR A 75 2.31 15.39 4.15
N LEU A 76 2.28 14.54 5.17
CA LEU A 76 2.64 14.92 6.54
C LEU A 76 4.12 15.32 6.65
N SER A 77 5.02 14.56 6.04
CA SER A 77 6.47 14.75 6.19
C SER A 77 7.02 15.90 5.34
N VAL A 78 6.62 15.98 4.07
CA VAL A 78 7.16 16.93 3.08
C VAL A 78 6.32 18.19 2.99
N LEU A 79 4.99 18.08 3.01
CA LEU A 79 4.09 19.23 2.83
C LEU A 79 3.61 19.85 4.14
N LYS A 80 3.82 19.17 5.27
CA LYS A 80 3.30 19.55 6.60
C LYS A 80 1.79 19.73 6.60
N GLN A 81 1.11 18.87 5.86
CA GLN A 81 -0.32 18.93 5.64
C GLN A 81 -0.91 17.51 5.61
N ALA A 82 -2.19 17.39 5.99
CA ALA A 82 -2.91 16.12 5.96
C ALA A 82 -4.14 16.23 5.04
N PRO A 83 -4.29 15.34 4.05
CA PRO A 83 -5.57 15.13 3.39
C PRO A 83 -6.55 14.42 4.33
N ASP A 84 -7.86 14.63 4.11
CA ASP A 84 -8.89 13.80 4.75
C ASP A 84 -9.03 12.47 4.01
N LEU A 85 -8.44 11.42 4.59
CA LEU A 85 -8.52 10.04 4.08
C LEU A 85 -9.60 9.20 4.80
N SER A 86 -10.60 9.84 5.40
CA SER A 86 -11.75 9.13 5.94
C SER A 86 -12.57 8.47 4.83
N LEU A 87 -13.20 7.33 5.11
CA LEU A 87 -14.00 6.60 4.12
C LEU A 87 -15.17 7.41 3.55
N ASN A 88 -15.67 8.41 4.28
CA ASN A 88 -16.72 9.32 3.80
C ASN A 88 -16.21 10.32 2.76
N ASN A 89 -14.90 10.62 2.77
CA ASN A 89 -14.29 11.54 1.82
C ASN A 89 -13.69 10.83 0.58
N LEU A 90 -13.80 9.50 0.51
CA LEU A 90 -13.18 8.70 -0.53
C LEU A 90 -14.21 7.95 -1.38
N THR A 91 -13.94 7.88 -2.68
CA THR A 91 -14.62 6.98 -3.62
C THR A 91 -13.61 6.06 -4.28
N VAL A 92 -13.84 4.75 -4.23
CA VAL A 92 -13.04 3.77 -4.96
C VAL A 92 -13.34 3.90 -6.45
N GLN A 93 -12.29 3.85 -7.26
CA GLN A 93 -12.34 3.84 -8.72
C GLN A 93 -11.52 2.67 -9.24
N ILE A 94 -12.17 1.68 -9.86
CA ILE A 94 -11.52 0.58 -10.57
C ILE A 94 -11.61 0.89 -12.06
N TYR A 95 -10.48 0.90 -12.75
CA TYR A 95 -10.40 1.32 -14.15
C TYR A 95 -9.33 0.51 -14.90
N LYS A 96 -9.40 0.57 -16.22
CA LYS A 96 -8.34 0.04 -17.08
C LYS A 96 -7.26 1.11 -17.24
N ALA A 97 -6.02 0.72 -17.00
CA ALA A 97 -4.84 1.52 -17.26
C ALA A 97 -3.92 0.78 -18.24
N GLU A 98 -2.99 1.51 -18.84
CA GLU A 98 -2.03 0.97 -19.80
C GLU A 98 -0.60 1.27 -19.33
N TYR A 99 0.27 0.28 -19.44
CA TYR A 99 1.71 0.46 -19.23
C TYR A 99 2.47 -0.40 -20.22
N ASN A 100 3.40 0.20 -20.99
CA ASN A 100 4.15 -0.46 -22.05
C ASN A 100 3.26 -1.25 -23.03
N ASN A 101 2.15 -0.66 -23.50
CA ASN A 101 1.16 -1.29 -24.38
C ASN A 101 0.45 -2.52 -23.78
N HIS A 102 0.51 -2.70 -22.47
CA HIS A 102 -0.22 -3.74 -21.76
C HIS A 102 -1.30 -3.12 -20.88
N GLU A 103 -2.55 -3.52 -21.13
CA GLU A 103 -3.68 -3.16 -20.28
C GLU A 103 -3.59 -3.92 -18.94
N TYR A 104 -3.84 -3.21 -17.85
CA TYR A 104 -3.98 -3.77 -16.51
C TYR A 104 -5.11 -3.09 -15.75
N ILE A 105 -5.54 -3.72 -14.65
CA ILE A 105 -6.58 -3.21 -13.78
C ILE A 105 -5.92 -2.39 -12.69
N ALA A 106 -6.24 -1.10 -12.65
CA ALA A 106 -5.78 -0.15 -11.67
C ALA A 106 -6.91 0.23 -10.71
N VAL A 107 -6.53 0.66 -9.51
CA VAL A 107 -7.45 1.15 -8.50
C VAL A 107 -6.91 2.46 -7.93
N SER A 108 -7.79 3.45 -7.79
CA SER A 108 -7.46 4.71 -7.12
C SER A 108 -8.59 5.16 -6.22
N PHE A 109 -8.29 6.07 -5.30
CA PHE A 109 -9.26 6.72 -4.44
C PHE A 109 -9.44 8.17 -4.88
N TYR A 110 -10.67 8.50 -5.24
CA TYR A 110 -11.11 9.86 -5.52
C TYR A 110 -11.42 10.60 -4.22
N LEU A 111 -10.79 11.75 -4.02
CA LEU A 111 -10.98 12.65 -2.89
C LEU A 111 -12.11 13.64 -3.20
N HIS A 112 -13.20 13.59 -2.42
CA HIS A 112 -14.32 14.54 -2.58
C HIS A 112 -13.94 15.94 -2.10
N ASN A 113 -13.35 16.02 -0.91
CA ASN A 113 -12.72 17.20 -0.37
C ASN A 113 -11.20 17.10 -0.56
N SER A 114 -10.65 18.02 -1.33
CA SER A 114 -9.23 18.14 -1.63
C SER A 114 -8.52 19.22 -0.81
N GLU A 115 -9.18 19.76 0.22
CA GLU A 115 -8.57 20.65 1.20
C GLU A 115 -7.67 19.88 2.15
N PHE A 116 -6.49 20.47 2.38
CA PHE A 116 -5.44 19.88 3.19
C PHE A 116 -5.33 20.67 4.49
N VAL A 117 -5.36 19.97 5.62
CA VAL A 117 -5.23 20.59 6.93
C VAL A 117 -3.75 20.78 7.23
N ALA A 118 -3.33 22.02 7.46
CA ALA A 118 -1.95 22.32 7.84
C ALA A 118 -1.63 21.83 9.25
N ALA A 119 -0.39 21.40 9.44
CA ALA A 119 0.13 21.06 10.76
C ALA A 119 0.04 22.27 11.71
N PRO A 120 -0.33 22.06 12.98
CA PRO A 120 -0.31 23.12 13.98
C PRO A 120 1.13 23.54 14.30
N LEU A 121 1.28 24.76 14.85
CA LEU A 121 2.52 25.23 15.48
C LEU A 121 2.20 25.42 16.97
N PRO A 122 3.11 25.07 17.91
CA PRO A 122 4.52 24.65 17.76
C PRO A 122 4.79 23.17 17.41
N LEU A 123 6.08 22.79 17.26
CA LEU A 123 6.54 21.48 16.78
C LEU A 123 6.06 20.28 17.62
N ASP A 124 5.92 20.44 18.92
CA ASP A 124 5.41 19.41 19.83
C ASP A 124 3.92 19.12 19.60
N GLU A 125 3.13 20.16 19.34
CA GLU A 125 1.73 19.98 18.91
C GLU A 125 1.65 19.32 17.52
N GLN A 126 2.61 19.61 16.64
CA GLN A 126 2.70 18.97 15.33
C GLN A 126 2.94 17.46 15.45
N ASP A 127 3.88 16.99 16.27
CA ASP A 127 4.16 15.55 16.39
C ASP A 127 2.97 14.78 16.97
N MET A 128 2.27 15.36 17.95
CA MET A 128 1.03 14.80 18.47
C MET A 128 -0.07 14.74 17.40
N TRP A 129 -0.24 15.83 16.63
CA TRP A 129 -1.20 15.89 15.53
C TRP A 129 -0.87 14.90 14.42
N VAL A 130 0.40 14.74 14.05
CA VAL A 130 0.84 13.73 13.07
C VAL A 130 0.53 12.32 13.57
N LYS A 131 0.82 12.02 14.84
CA LYS A 131 0.50 10.73 15.44
C LYS A 131 -1.00 10.46 15.39
N ASP A 132 -1.83 11.46 15.69
CA ASP A 132 -3.28 11.36 15.60
C ASP A 132 -3.75 11.08 14.16
N LYS A 133 -3.23 11.80 13.16
CA LYS A 133 -3.59 11.58 11.74
C LYS A 133 -3.22 10.19 11.24
N ILE A 134 -2.01 9.72 11.57
CA ILE A 134 -1.55 8.39 11.19
C ILE A 134 -2.40 7.32 11.91
N SER A 135 -2.61 7.46 13.22
CA SER A 135 -3.38 6.50 14.02
C SER A 135 -4.83 6.42 13.53
N SER A 136 -5.49 7.57 13.34
CA SER A 136 -6.85 7.67 12.82
C SER A 136 -7.00 7.02 11.45
N PHE A 137 -6.02 7.20 10.55
CA PHE A 137 -6.06 6.56 9.24
C PHE A 137 -6.03 5.02 9.33
N PHE A 138 -5.16 4.46 10.17
CA PHE A 138 -5.14 3.00 10.35
C PHE A 138 -6.36 2.48 11.10
N GLU A 139 -6.80 3.18 12.15
CA GLU A 139 -7.90 2.74 13.02
C GLU A 139 -9.28 2.90 12.40
N HIS A 140 -9.54 4.01 11.72
CA HIS A 140 -10.86 4.38 11.24
C HIS A 140 -11.04 4.22 9.73
N THR A 141 -9.96 4.16 8.94
CA THR A 141 -10.03 3.93 7.49
C THR A 141 -9.64 2.50 7.12
N ILE A 142 -8.42 2.04 7.45
CA ILE A 142 -7.94 0.74 6.97
C ILE A 142 -8.53 -0.42 7.78
N ARG A 143 -8.45 -0.36 9.10
CA ARG A 143 -8.87 -1.47 9.98
C ARG A 143 -10.31 -1.93 9.72
N PRO A 144 -11.33 -1.06 9.65
CA PRO A 144 -12.70 -1.51 9.47
C PRO A 144 -12.92 -2.21 8.12
N VAL A 145 -12.22 -1.76 7.07
CA VAL A 145 -12.25 -2.42 5.76
C VAL A 145 -11.58 -3.79 5.83
N PHE A 146 -10.42 -3.91 6.47
CA PHE A 146 -9.71 -5.19 6.60
C PHE A 146 -10.50 -6.18 7.46
N ASP A 147 -11.12 -5.71 8.55
CA ASP A 147 -12.00 -6.52 9.39
C ASP A 147 -13.21 -7.01 8.59
N MET A 148 -13.78 -6.18 7.71
CA MET A 148 -14.89 -6.58 6.84
C MET A 148 -14.43 -7.60 5.76
N ILE A 149 -13.27 -7.40 5.12
CA ILE A 149 -12.71 -8.40 4.19
C ILE A 149 -12.52 -9.74 4.90
N ALA A 150 -11.94 -9.75 6.10
CA ALA A 150 -11.73 -10.97 6.87
C ALA A 150 -13.04 -11.63 7.34
N LYS A 151 -14.11 -10.85 7.53
CA LYS A 151 -15.45 -11.33 7.89
C LYS A 151 -16.13 -12.05 6.72
N VAL A 152 -16.09 -11.47 5.51
CA VAL A 152 -16.82 -12.00 4.34
C VAL A 152 -15.99 -12.92 3.46
N GLY A 153 -14.67 -12.82 3.56
CA GLY A 153 -13.69 -13.54 2.77
C GLY A 153 -13.20 -14.82 3.44
N THR A 154 -12.08 -15.31 2.93
CA THR A 154 -11.45 -16.58 3.31
C THR A 154 -10.16 -16.36 4.11
N LEU A 155 -9.55 -15.18 4.00
CA LEU A 155 -8.29 -14.85 4.64
C LEU A 155 -8.45 -14.41 6.08
N LYS A 156 -7.50 -14.84 6.90
CA LYS A 156 -7.34 -14.29 8.25
C LYS A 156 -6.85 -12.86 8.17
N ILE A 157 -7.35 -12.00 9.06
CA ILE A 157 -6.99 -10.59 9.18
C ILE A 157 -5.47 -10.30 9.17
N GLY A 158 -4.66 -11.20 9.74
CA GLY A 158 -3.20 -11.07 9.71
C GLY A 158 -2.60 -11.11 8.30
N MET A 159 -3.19 -11.89 7.39
CA MET A 159 -2.75 -11.94 5.99
C MET A 159 -3.03 -10.63 5.24
N LEU A 160 -4.13 -9.95 5.56
CA LEU A 160 -4.49 -8.66 4.96
C LEU A 160 -3.50 -7.58 5.41
N TRP A 161 -3.30 -7.45 6.72
CA TRP A 161 -2.30 -6.52 7.28
C TRP A 161 -0.89 -6.78 6.76
N SER A 162 -0.51 -8.04 6.55
CA SER A 162 0.82 -8.41 6.05
C SER A 162 1.12 -7.96 4.61
N GLN A 163 0.14 -7.39 3.90
CA GLN A 163 0.32 -6.85 2.55
C GLN A 163 0.90 -5.43 2.50
N LEU A 164 0.91 -4.70 3.62
CA LEU A 164 1.39 -3.31 3.71
C LEU A 164 2.87 -3.15 4.11
N PRO A 165 3.46 -3.94 5.04
CA PRO A 165 4.78 -3.66 5.60
C PRO A 165 5.89 -3.54 4.55
N THR A 166 5.86 -4.39 3.52
CA THR A 166 6.86 -4.33 2.46
C THR A 166 6.78 -3.03 1.65
N SER A 167 5.58 -2.55 1.35
CA SER A 167 5.39 -1.27 0.67
C SER A 167 5.76 -0.09 1.55
N LEU A 168 5.53 -0.18 2.87
CA LEU A 168 5.97 0.83 3.83
C LEU A 168 7.51 0.99 3.80
N GLU A 169 8.27 -0.10 3.84
CA GLU A 169 9.74 -0.06 3.75
C GLU A 169 10.23 0.51 2.41
N TYR A 170 9.70 0.01 1.28
CA TYR A 170 10.13 0.51 -0.04
C TYR A 170 9.73 1.97 -0.26
N GLY A 171 8.55 2.39 0.22
CA GLY A 171 8.11 3.77 0.15
C GLY A 171 8.98 4.69 1.00
N TYR A 172 9.37 4.24 2.20
CA TYR A 172 10.33 4.94 3.04
C TYR A 172 11.69 5.11 2.36
N ASP A 173 12.26 4.02 1.83
CA ASP A 173 13.56 4.05 1.11
C ASP A 173 13.48 5.01 -0.10
N ARG A 174 12.36 5.02 -0.83
CA ARG A 174 12.11 5.91 -1.97
C ARG A 174 12.00 7.38 -1.53
N MET A 175 11.27 7.67 -0.45
CA MET A 175 11.11 9.03 0.06
C MET A 175 12.43 9.60 0.59
N LEU A 176 13.27 8.79 1.25
CA LEU A 176 14.61 9.22 1.68
C LEU A 176 15.58 9.47 0.53
N SER A 177 15.40 8.76 -0.57
CA SER A 177 16.22 8.93 -1.77
C SER A 177 15.72 10.06 -2.68
N ALA A 178 14.57 10.66 -2.37
CA ALA A 178 14.02 11.77 -3.14
C ALA A 178 14.79 13.07 -2.85
N GLU A 179 14.78 13.98 -3.82
CA GLU A 179 15.35 15.33 -3.68
C GLU A 179 14.41 16.21 -2.86
N VAL A 180 14.45 16.06 -1.53
CA VAL A 180 13.76 16.90 -0.55
C VAL A 180 14.77 17.52 0.43
N ASP A 181 14.37 18.59 1.11
CA ASP A 181 15.23 19.24 2.09
C ASP A 181 15.49 18.35 3.34
N GLU A 182 16.51 18.71 4.12
CA GLU A 182 16.93 17.92 5.29
C GLU A 182 15.87 17.88 6.40
N GLN A 183 15.01 18.90 6.51
CA GLN A 183 13.93 18.92 7.50
C GLN A 183 12.83 17.91 7.11
N ALA A 184 12.52 17.81 5.83
CA ALA A 184 11.61 16.81 5.28
C ALA A 184 12.19 15.40 5.47
N LYS A 185 13.49 15.17 5.21
CA LYS A 185 14.14 13.87 5.49
C LYS A 185 14.05 13.48 6.95
N GLN A 186 14.35 14.40 7.86
CA GLN A 186 14.23 14.15 9.30
C GLN A 186 12.79 13.79 9.68
N SER A 187 11.81 14.45 9.06
CA SER A 187 10.39 14.18 9.30
C SER A 187 9.95 12.83 8.74
N ILE A 188 10.46 12.43 7.56
CA ILE A 188 10.24 11.10 6.97
C ILE A 188 10.74 10.02 7.95
N VAL A 189 11.94 10.17 8.51
CA VAL A 189 12.50 9.24 9.51
C VAL A 189 11.64 9.19 10.77
N THR A 190 11.30 10.34 11.34
CA THR A 190 10.48 10.43 12.56
C THR A 190 9.11 9.78 12.36
N TYR A 191 8.41 10.10 11.27
CA TYR A 191 7.04 9.63 11.04
C TYR A 191 7.01 8.16 10.60
N PHE A 192 8.02 7.67 9.88
CA PHE A 192 8.19 6.24 9.65
C PHE A 192 8.35 5.46 10.97
N ASN A 193 9.22 5.93 11.86
CA ASN A 193 9.40 5.30 13.18
C ASN A 193 8.13 5.41 14.05
N MET A 194 7.37 6.49 13.90
CA MET A 194 6.08 6.66 14.56
C MET A 194 5.06 5.60 14.10
N VAL A 195 4.96 5.32 12.80
CA VAL A 195 4.10 4.23 12.27
C VAL A 195 4.49 2.89 12.87
N LYS A 196 5.80 2.62 12.99
CA LYS A 196 6.34 1.38 13.55
C LYS A 196 6.12 1.25 15.07
N SER A 197 5.95 2.35 15.79
CA SER A 197 5.78 2.37 17.24
C SER A 197 4.32 2.50 17.70
N LEU A 198 3.36 2.62 16.78
CA LEU A 198 1.93 2.60 17.12
C LEU A 198 1.55 1.32 17.86
N ASP A 199 0.68 1.46 18.85
CA ASP A 199 0.15 0.33 19.61
C ASP A 199 -0.68 -0.60 18.73
N GLY A 200 -0.67 -1.90 19.05
CA GLY A 200 -1.42 -2.91 18.28
C GLY A 200 -2.92 -2.61 18.24
N GLU A 201 -3.46 -1.92 19.25
CA GLU A 201 -4.87 -1.57 19.39
C GLU A 201 -5.39 -0.73 18.21
N VAL A 202 -4.57 0.18 17.67
CA VAL A 202 -4.88 0.97 16.46
C VAL A 202 -5.29 0.04 15.30
N PHE A 203 -4.65 -1.12 15.20
CA PHE A 203 -4.89 -2.10 14.14
C PHE A 203 -5.87 -3.21 14.54
N GLY A 204 -6.39 -3.20 15.78
CA GLY A 204 -7.19 -4.30 16.33
C GLY A 204 -6.39 -5.57 16.58
N ARG A 205 -5.08 -5.45 16.83
CA ARG A 205 -4.13 -6.55 16.99
C ARG A 205 -3.42 -6.46 18.35
N SER A 206 -2.81 -7.57 18.78
CA SER A 206 -1.98 -7.56 19.99
C SER A 206 -0.61 -6.92 19.80
N LYS A 207 -0.18 -6.73 18.56
CA LYS A 207 1.10 -6.11 18.16
C LYS A 207 0.90 -5.32 16.88
N ASN A 208 1.74 -4.31 16.66
CA ASN A 208 1.77 -3.55 15.41
C ASN A 208 2.08 -4.48 14.22
N PRO A 209 1.18 -4.62 13.24
CA PRO A 209 1.42 -5.51 12.11
C PRO A 209 2.36 -4.91 11.05
N LEU A 210 2.70 -3.62 11.14
CA LEU A 210 3.64 -2.92 10.27
C LEU A 210 5.09 -2.97 10.80
N ASP A 211 5.25 -3.26 12.10
CA ASP A 211 6.55 -3.54 12.71
C ASP A 211 6.97 -5.01 12.46
N VAL A 212 7.45 -5.25 11.25
CA VAL A 212 7.92 -6.57 10.80
C VAL A 212 9.43 -6.59 10.69
N LYS A 213 10.06 -7.62 11.27
CA LYS A 213 11.46 -7.95 11.00
C LYS A 213 11.57 -8.69 9.67
N PHE A 214 12.15 -8.03 8.68
CA PHE A 214 12.35 -8.61 7.36
C PHE A 214 13.47 -9.63 7.32
N ARG A 215 13.25 -10.73 6.58
CA ARG A 215 14.33 -11.64 6.17
C ARG A 215 15.03 -11.05 4.95
N MET A 216 16.35 -11.11 4.95
CA MET A 216 17.18 -10.69 3.82
C MET A 216 17.60 -11.90 2.99
N THR A 217 17.82 -11.68 1.69
CA THR A 217 18.43 -12.64 0.78
C THR A 217 19.39 -11.89 -0.14
N GLU A 218 20.34 -12.59 -0.75
CA GLU A 218 21.27 -12.01 -1.73
C GLU A 218 20.49 -11.36 -2.89
N SER A 219 21.02 -10.27 -3.45
CA SER A 219 20.42 -9.65 -4.64
C SER A 219 20.54 -10.56 -5.86
N LEU A 220 19.61 -10.42 -6.80
CA LEU A 220 19.59 -11.24 -8.02
C LEU A 220 20.87 -11.04 -8.85
N GLY A 221 21.28 -9.78 -9.04
CA GLY A 221 22.41 -9.42 -9.91
C GLY A 221 23.74 -9.19 -9.19
N ASP A 222 23.75 -9.01 -7.88
CA ASP A 222 24.92 -8.51 -7.13
C ASP A 222 25.11 -9.33 -5.84
N LYS A 223 26.26 -10.00 -5.72
CA LYS A 223 26.58 -10.89 -4.58
C LYS A 223 26.81 -10.12 -3.29
N ASP A 224 27.21 -8.85 -3.39
CA ASP A 224 27.57 -8.02 -2.24
C ASP A 224 26.36 -7.24 -1.70
N LYS A 225 25.22 -7.29 -2.40
CA LYS A 225 23.98 -6.66 -1.99
C LYS A 225 22.97 -7.65 -1.44
N GLN A 226 22.18 -7.17 -0.48
CA GLN A 226 21.05 -7.90 0.09
C GLN A 226 19.75 -7.19 -0.25
N VAL A 227 18.68 -7.96 -0.47
CA VAL A 227 17.32 -7.47 -0.68
C VAL A 227 16.36 -8.08 0.33
N ARG A 228 15.34 -7.31 0.71
CA ARG A 228 14.28 -7.78 1.61
C ARG A 228 13.40 -8.80 0.89
N LEU A 229 13.07 -9.90 1.57
CA LEU A 229 11.93 -10.72 1.19
C LEU A 229 10.63 -9.98 1.53
N LYS A 230 9.57 -10.19 0.75
CA LYS A 230 8.24 -9.63 1.09
C LYS A 230 7.77 -10.21 2.43
N ALA A 231 7.07 -9.41 3.23
CA ALA A 231 6.56 -9.79 4.55
C ALA A 231 5.59 -10.97 4.43
N ALA A 232 4.76 -10.97 3.38
CA ALA A 232 3.86 -12.05 3.03
C ALA A 232 3.78 -12.28 1.52
N CYS A 233 3.19 -13.42 1.16
CA CYS A 233 2.87 -13.71 -0.23
C CYS A 233 1.69 -12.84 -0.67
N CYS A 234 1.82 -12.16 -1.81
CA CYS A 234 0.72 -11.41 -2.42
C CYS A 234 -0.19 -12.30 -3.29
N LEU A 235 0.00 -13.63 -3.27
CA LEU A 235 -0.77 -14.61 -4.03
C LEU A 235 -0.75 -14.44 -5.56
N TYR A 236 0.22 -13.70 -6.11
CA TYR A 236 0.34 -13.51 -7.56
C TYR A 236 0.44 -14.84 -8.34
N TYR A 237 1.03 -15.89 -7.76
CA TYR A 237 1.08 -17.22 -8.37
C TYR A 237 -0.29 -17.89 -8.57
N LEU A 238 -1.37 -17.34 -8.00
CA LEU A 238 -2.77 -17.75 -8.21
C LEU A 238 -3.51 -16.83 -9.19
N VAL A 239 -2.83 -15.87 -9.80
CA VAL A 239 -3.37 -15.12 -10.95
C VAL A 239 -3.07 -15.92 -12.20
N ASP A 240 -3.96 -15.89 -13.19
CA ASP A 240 -3.72 -16.50 -14.50
C ASP A 240 -2.41 -15.96 -15.13
N GLY A 241 -1.50 -16.86 -15.51
CA GLY A 241 -0.14 -16.52 -15.95
C GLY A 241 0.81 -16.03 -14.84
N GLY A 242 0.38 -16.09 -13.58
CA GLY A 242 1.14 -15.65 -12.42
C GLY A 242 2.28 -16.59 -12.03
N TYR A 243 3.22 -16.08 -11.23
CA TYR A 243 4.39 -16.83 -10.77
C TYR A 243 4.87 -16.39 -9.39
N TYR A 244 5.79 -17.15 -8.80
CA TYR A 244 6.46 -16.74 -7.57
C TYR A 244 7.59 -15.76 -7.88
N CYS A 245 7.51 -14.53 -7.35
CA CYS A 245 8.60 -13.56 -7.50
C CYS A 245 9.84 -13.98 -6.69
N TYR A 246 11.02 -13.50 -7.09
CA TYR A 246 12.30 -13.77 -6.41
C TYR A 246 12.23 -13.47 -4.89
N THR A 247 11.65 -12.33 -4.52
CA THR A 247 11.49 -11.91 -3.12
C THR A 247 10.26 -12.51 -2.42
N CYS A 248 9.56 -13.48 -3.04
CA CYS A 248 8.38 -14.10 -2.44
C CYS A 248 8.79 -14.95 -1.23
N PRO A 249 8.12 -14.80 -0.06
CA PRO A 249 8.50 -15.54 1.16
C PRO A 249 8.21 -17.05 1.08
N ARG A 250 7.48 -17.51 0.06
CA ARG A 250 7.17 -18.93 -0.18
C ARG A 250 8.24 -19.68 -0.98
N VAL A 251 9.16 -18.95 -1.61
CA VAL A 251 10.25 -19.55 -2.37
C VAL A 251 11.36 -19.99 -1.41
N LYS A 252 11.94 -21.17 -1.63
CA LYS A 252 13.08 -21.68 -0.85
C LYS A 252 14.37 -21.02 -1.31
N GLU A 253 15.37 -20.98 -0.43
CA GLU A 253 16.65 -20.37 -0.78
C GLU A 253 17.39 -21.12 -1.89
N SER A 254 17.25 -22.45 -1.98
CA SER A 254 17.83 -23.24 -3.08
C SER A 254 17.33 -22.79 -4.46
N VAL A 255 16.02 -22.54 -4.57
CA VAL A 255 15.41 -22.03 -5.81
C VAL A 255 15.88 -20.61 -6.12
N ARG A 256 16.08 -19.76 -5.10
CA ARG A 256 16.66 -18.43 -5.32
C ARG A 256 18.11 -18.50 -5.80
N ALA A 257 18.90 -19.42 -5.27
CA ALA A 257 20.27 -19.62 -5.69
C ALA A 257 20.35 -20.01 -7.18
N GLU A 258 19.48 -20.92 -7.62
CA GLU A 258 19.34 -21.28 -9.05
C GLU A 258 18.94 -20.05 -9.89
N GLN A 259 17.94 -19.28 -9.47
CA GLN A 259 17.52 -18.05 -10.17
C GLN A 259 18.65 -17.00 -10.26
N ARG A 260 19.48 -16.86 -9.22
CA ARG A 260 20.65 -15.97 -9.23
C ARG A 260 21.68 -16.42 -10.26
N GLU A 261 21.98 -17.70 -10.30
CA GLU A 261 22.94 -18.26 -11.26
C GLU A 261 22.45 -18.06 -12.70
N GLU A 262 21.20 -18.46 -12.97
CA GLU A 262 20.59 -18.27 -14.30
C GLU A 262 20.60 -16.81 -14.76
N TYR A 263 20.26 -15.88 -13.85
CA TYR A 263 20.25 -14.46 -14.16
C TYR A 263 21.66 -13.95 -14.49
N ARG A 264 22.67 -14.33 -13.70
CA ARG A 264 24.06 -13.87 -13.89
C ARG A 264 24.70 -14.46 -15.14
N CYS A 265 24.45 -15.74 -15.44
CA CYS A 265 24.89 -16.34 -16.69
C CYS A 265 24.32 -15.59 -17.90
N LYS A 266 23.03 -15.20 -17.87
CA LYS A 266 22.40 -14.43 -18.95
C LYS A 266 22.94 -13.01 -19.12
N GLN A 267 23.41 -12.37 -18.04
CA GLN A 267 24.00 -11.03 -18.10
C GLN A 267 25.46 -11.03 -18.58
N GLN A 268 26.13 -12.18 -18.56
CA GLN A 268 27.51 -12.36 -19.00
C GLN A 268 27.63 -12.89 -20.44
N ALA A 269 26.51 -13.34 -21.03
CA ALA A 269 26.40 -13.82 -22.41
C ALA A 269 26.06 -12.68 -23.36
#